data_AF-A0A412WHG5-F1
#
_entry.id   AF-A0A412WHG5-F1
#
_cell.length_a   1.000
_cell.length_b   1.000
_cell.length_c   1.000
_cell.angle_alpha   90.00
_cell.angle_beta   90.00
_cell.angle_gamma   90.00
#
_symmetry.space_group_name_H-M   'P 1'
#
loop_
_entity.id
_entity.type
_entity.pdbx_description
1 polymer ?
#
loop_
_entity_poly.entity_id
_entity_poly.type
_entity_poly.pdbx_seq_one_letter_code
_entity_poly.pdbx_strand_id
1 'polypeptide(L)'
;MAVESGAGARGTGMAFYKSSDVGKELYNFGGSAAQHMNEYGRFVPVQILDMAIKGSKGVPDTKGSRALRHTVEMMRNGKSYKLDVVYDKQTNSIWHFVYKEIKK
;
A
#
# COMPACT_ATOMS: atom_id res chain seq x y z
N MET A 1 15.77 26.24 20.81
CA MET A 1 15.76 25.40 22.03
C MET A 1 14.51 24.56 22.00
N ALA A 2 14.68 23.27 22.21
CA ALA A 2 13.67 22.24 22.09
C ALA A 2 12.64 22.32 23.24
N VAL A 3 11.41 21.91 22.96
CA VAL A 3 10.56 21.26 23.97
C VAL A 3 9.95 19.97 23.37
N GLU A 4 10.45 18.81 23.79
CA GLU A 4 9.86 17.87 24.77
C GLU A 4 8.69 17.05 24.17
N SER A 5 8.92 15.77 23.85
CA SER A 5 8.66 14.59 24.71
C SER A 5 7.26 14.01 24.50
N GLY A 6 7.20 12.77 24.00
CA GLY A 6 5.95 12.02 23.84
C GLY A 6 6.21 10.55 23.57
N ALA A 7 6.38 9.77 24.63
CA ALA A 7 6.37 8.32 24.59
C ALA A 7 4.95 7.79 24.29
N GLY A 8 4.87 6.70 23.51
CA GLY A 8 3.78 5.73 23.56
C GLY A 8 2.65 5.92 22.55
N ALA A 9 2.62 5.06 21.52
CA ALA A 9 1.40 4.42 21.03
C ALA A 9 1.76 3.21 20.14
N ARG A 10 1.78 2.01 20.73
CA ARG A 10 1.49 0.79 19.98
C ARG A 10 -0.02 0.83 19.70
N GLY A 11 -0.40 1.24 18.50
CA GLY A 11 -1.79 1.32 18.09
C GLY A 11 -1.89 1.28 16.58
N THR A 12 -2.72 0.39 16.09
CA THR A 12 -3.24 0.32 14.72
C THR A 12 -3.75 1.68 14.26
N GLY A 13 -2.84 2.53 13.75
CA GLY A 13 -3.18 3.84 13.23
C GLY A 13 -3.66 3.71 11.80
N MET A 14 -4.98 3.81 11.61
CA MET A 14 -5.52 4.32 10.35
C MET A 14 -4.77 5.62 10.06
N ALA A 15 -4.03 5.67 8.95
CA ALA A 15 -3.24 6.83 8.59
C ALA A 15 -4.17 8.04 8.43
N PHE A 16 -4.13 8.97 9.39
CA PHE A 16 -4.79 10.26 9.27
C PHE A 16 -3.99 11.11 8.28
N TYR A 17 -4.49 11.24 7.05
CA TYR A 17 -3.89 12.11 6.04
C TYR A 17 -4.00 13.57 6.50
N LYS A 18 -2.91 14.34 6.38
CA LYS A 18 -2.96 15.79 6.67
C LYS A 18 -3.90 16.45 5.66
N SER A 19 -4.69 17.43 6.11
CA SER A 19 -5.66 18.14 5.27
C SER A 19 -5.02 18.83 4.05
N SER A 20 -3.72 19.13 4.10
CA SER A 20 -2.94 19.67 2.98
C SER A 20 -2.66 18.68 1.84
N ASP A 21 -2.88 17.38 2.08
CA ASP A 21 -2.73 16.31 1.08
C ASP A 21 -4.08 15.96 0.42
N VAL A 22 -5.18 16.58 0.86
CA VAL A 22 -6.49 16.43 0.23
C VAL A 22 -6.45 17.05 -1.17
N GLY A 23 -6.51 16.19 -2.20
CA GLY A 23 -6.41 16.58 -3.61
C GLY A 23 -5.07 16.27 -4.27
N LYS A 24 -4.05 15.80 -3.53
CA LYS A 24 -2.82 15.26 -4.11
C LYS A 24 -2.93 13.74 -4.23
N GLU A 25 -2.61 13.20 -5.40
CA GLU A 25 -2.45 11.77 -5.56
C GLU A 25 -1.29 11.27 -4.69
N LEU A 26 -1.59 10.37 -3.75
CA LEU A 26 -0.62 9.84 -2.80
C LEU A 26 0.51 9.05 -3.48
N TYR A 27 0.19 8.45 -4.63
CA TYR A 27 1.08 7.61 -5.42
C TYR A 27 0.86 7.84 -6.90
N ASN A 28 1.93 7.77 -7.67
CA ASN A 28 1.84 7.59 -9.10
C ASN A 28 1.45 6.13 -9.41
N PHE A 29 0.75 5.90 -10.52
CA PHE A 29 0.39 4.55 -10.96
C PHE A 29 1.02 4.23 -12.32
N GLY A 30 1.75 3.12 -12.40
CA GLY A 30 2.18 2.56 -13.69
C GLY A 30 0.99 2.08 -14.51
N GLY A 31 1.14 1.96 -15.83
CA GLY A 31 0.02 1.67 -16.74
C GLY A 31 -0.86 0.48 -16.34
N SER A 32 -0.26 -0.64 -15.95
CA SER A 32 -1.03 -1.81 -15.47
C SER A 32 -1.74 -1.57 -14.13
N ALA A 33 -1.11 -0.85 -13.20
CA ALA A 33 -1.71 -0.52 -11.92
C ALA A 33 -2.90 0.46 -12.10
N ALA A 34 -2.74 1.47 -12.96
CA ALA A 34 -3.80 2.41 -13.32
C ALA A 34 -4.99 1.69 -13.98
N GLN A 35 -4.73 0.71 -14.86
CA GLN A 35 -5.79 -0.11 -15.45
C GLN A 35 -6.55 -0.89 -14.37
N HIS A 36 -5.84 -1.57 -13.46
CA HIS A 36 -6.48 -2.35 -12.40
C HIS A 36 -7.32 -1.50 -11.44
N MET A 37 -6.97 -0.22 -11.25
CA MET A 37 -7.78 0.72 -10.47
C MET A 37 -9.15 1.02 -11.13
N ASN A 38 -9.30 0.78 -12.43
CA ASN A 38 -10.55 0.96 -13.16
C ASN A 38 -11.35 -0.34 -13.35
N GLU A 39 -10.84 -1.47 -12.87
CA GLU A 39 -11.46 -2.79 -13.00
C GLU A 39 -12.14 -3.19 -11.68
N TYR A 40 -13.47 -3.27 -11.63
CA TYR A 40 -14.24 -3.51 -10.39
C TYR A 40 -13.76 -4.73 -9.56
N GLY A 41 -13.37 -5.82 -10.21
CA GLY A 41 -12.88 -7.03 -9.53
C GLY A 41 -11.42 -6.96 -9.07
N ARG A 42 -10.67 -5.94 -9.48
CA ARG A 42 -9.25 -5.77 -9.19
C ARG A 42 -8.96 -4.48 -8.44
N PHE A 43 -9.89 -3.54 -8.38
CA PHE A 43 -9.75 -2.28 -7.67
C PHE A 43 -9.38 -2.50 -6.21
N VAL A 44 -8.37 -1.73 -5.77
CA VAL A 44 -7.94 -1.66 -4.37
C VAL A 44 -7.93 -0.18 -3.97
N PRO A 45 -8.66 0.24 -2.92
CA PRO A 45 -8.63 1.62 -2.48
C PRO A 45 -7.20 2.07 -2.14
N VAL A 46 -6.84 3.31 -2.49
CA VAL A 46 -5.50 3.87 -2.29
C VAL A 46 -5.06 3.78 -0.82
N GLN A 47 -5.98 3.91 0.12
CA GLN A 47 -5.72 3.77 1.56
C GLN A 47 -5.23 2.37 1.93
N ILE A 48 -5.77 1.32 1.30
CA ILE A 48 -5.32 -0.06 1.52
C ILE A 48 -3.92 -0.26 0.92
N LEU A 49 -3.63 0.34 -0.24
CA LEU A 49 -2.30 0.32 -0.84
C LEU A 49 -1.28 1.04 0.05
N ASP A 50 -1.62 2.20 0.60
CA ASP A 50 -0.79 2.96 1.55
C ASP A 50 -0.50 2.15 2.81
N MET A 51 -1.53 1.52 3.40
CA MET A 51 -1.37 0.63 4.55
C MET A 51 -0.47 -0.56 4.23
N ALA A 52 -0.57 -1.14 3.04
CA ALA A 52 0.29 -2.26 2.65
C ALA A 52 1.77 -1.83 2.54
N ILE A 53 2.04 -0.68 1.90
CA ILE A 53 3.38 -0.15 1.72
C ILE A 53 4.02 0.25 3.06
N LYS A 54 3.26 0.93 3.93
CA LYS A 54 3.75 1.39 5.24
C LYS A 54 3.79 0.30 6.31
N GLY A 55 2.85 -0.64 6.25
CA GLY A 55 2.63 -1.66 7.28
C GLY A 55 3.40 -2.97 7.06
N SER A 56 4.06 -3.15 5.91
CA SER A 56 4.83 -4.36 5.61
C SER A 56 6.29 -4.06 5.28
N LYS A 57 7.16 -5.04 5.51
CA LYS A 57 8.55 -4.98 5.09
C LYS A 57 8.64 -5.25 3.59
N GLY A 58 9.11 -4.26 2.83
CA GLY A 58 9.36 -4.41 1.40
C GLY A 58 10.47 -5.44 1.13
N VAL A 59 10.20 -6.38 0.23
CA VAL A 59 11.18 -7.36 -0.26
C VAL A 59 11.56 -7.03 -1.71
N PRO A 60 12.81 -7.25 -2.15
CA PRO A 60 13.19 -7.03 -3.54
C PRO A 60 12.27 -7.78 -4.51
N ASP A 61 11.78 -7.09 -5.54
CA ASP A 61 10.97 -7.76 -6.55
C ASP A 61 11.81 -8.78 -7.34
N THR A 62 11.29 -10.00 -7.48
CA THR A 62 11.98 -11.14 -8.10
C THR A 62 12.39 -10.91 -9.56
N LYS A 63 11.86 -9.88 -10.23
CA LYS A 63 12.25 -9.52 -11.60
C LYS A 63 13.54 -8.68 -11.65
N GLY A 64 14.26 -8.50 -10.53
CA GLY A 64 15.52 -7.77 -10.48
C GLY A 64 15.34 -6.25 -10.61
N SER A 65 14.14 -5.75 -10.35
CA SER A 65 13.86 -4.31 -10.40
C SER A 65 14.17 -3.64 -9.06
N ARG A 66 14.33 -2.32 -9.06
CA ARG A 66 14.54 -1.51 -7.84
C ARG A 66 13.28 -1.38 -6.97
N ALA A 67 12.13 -1.80 -7.48
CA ALA A 67 10.88 -1.74 -6.75
C ALA A 67 10.83 -2.82 -5.65
N LEU A 68 10.18 -2.49 -4.55
CA LEU A 68 9.96 -3.40 -3.43
C LEU A 68 8.55 -3.95 -3.49
N ARG A 69 8.42 -5.26 -3.27
CA ARG A 69 7.15 -5.93 -3.08
C ARG A 69 6.76 -5.88 -1.60
N HIS A 70 5.59 -5.36 -1.34
CA HIS A 70 4.94 -5.26 -0.04
C HIS A 70 3.77 -6.24 -0.02
N THR A 71 3.76 -7.15 0.95
CA THR A 71 2.75 -8.19 1.05
C THR A 71 2.02 -8.05 2.36
N VAL A 72 0.68 -7.99 2.30
CA VAL A 72 -0.18 -8.00 3.48
C VAL A 72 -1.30 -9.02 3.31
N GLU A 73 -1.63 -9.70 4.40
CA GLU A 73 -2.83 -10.53 4.49
C GLU A 73 -3.95 -9.71 5.11
N MET A 74 -5.16 -9.84 4.56
CA MET A 74 -6.34 -9.13 5.05
C MET A 74 -7.58 -10.00 4.97
N MET A 75 -8.56 -9.72 5.83
CA MET A 75 -9.84 -10.40 5.84
C MET A 75 -10.90 -9.51 5.21
N ARG A 76 -11.65 -10.03 4.24
CA ARG A 76 -12.76 -9.32 3.58
C ARG A 76 -13.92 -10.28 3.40
N ASN A 77 -15.10 -9.92 3.92
CA ASN A 77 -16.31 -10.75 3.84
C ASN A 77 -16.10 -12.21 4.30
N GLY A 78 -15.36 -12.41 5.40
CA GLY A 78 -15.08 -13.74 5.96
C GLY A 78 -14.04 -14.56 5.19
N LYS A 79 -13.48 -14.02 4.09
CA LYS A 79 -12.43 -14.67 3.29
C LYS A 79 -11.08 -14.00 3.55
N SER A 80 -10.03 -14.81 3.58
CA SER A 80 -8.66 -14.32 3.65
C SER A 80 -8.16 -13.96 2.27
N TYR A 81 -7.48 -12.84 2.16
CA TYR A 81 -6.87 -12.35 0.94
C TYR A 81 -5.43 -11.94 1.19
N LYS A 82 -4.61 -12.03 0.14
CA LYS A 82 -3.27 -11.47 0.09
C LYS A 82 -3.24 -10.35 -0.93
N LEU A 83 -2.71 -9.20 -0.52
CA LEU A 83 -2.40 -8.09 -1.39
C LEU A 83 -0.88 -7.99 -1.54
N ASP A 84 -0.40 -8.17 -2.77
CA ASP A 84 0.98 -7.88 -3.14
C ASP A 84 1.01 -6.53 -3.88
N VAL A 85 1.83 -5.59 -3.41
CA VAL A 85 2.02 -4.26 -4.01
C VAL A 85 3.48 -4.07 -4.38
N VAL A 86 3.78 -3.79 -5.64
CA VAL A 86 5.13 -3.48 -6.13
C VAL A 86 5.27 -1.96 -6.20
N TYR A 87 6.10 -1.43 -5.31
CA TYR A 87 6.29 0.00 -5.08
C TYR A 87 7.73 0.43 -5.39
N ASP A 88 7.88 1.43 -6.25
CA ASP A 88 9.14 2.11 -6.51
C ASP A 88 9.24 3.38 -5.68
N LYS A 89 10.06 3.33 -4.63
CA LYS A 89 10.28 4.47 -3.72
C LYS A 89 10.90 5.68 -4.42
N GLN A 90 11.72 5.47 -5.45
CA GLN A 90 12.45 6.56 -6.11
C GLN A 90 11.50 7.50 -6.88
N THR A 91 10.47 6.96 -7.52
CA THR A 91 9.49 7.73 -8.29
C THR A 91 8.14 7.87 -7.58
N ASN A 92 8.03 7.38 -6.34
CA ASN A 92 6.78 7.26 -5.60
C ASN A 92 5.66 6.60 -6.43
N SER A 93 5.99 5.50 -7.13
CA SER A 93 5.08 4.85 -8.07
C SER A 93 4.71 3.44 -7.66
N ILE A 94 3.42 3.12 -7.75
CA ILE A 94 2.93 1.75 -7.70
C ILE A 94 2.94 1.18 -9.12
N TRP A 95 3.86 0.25 -9.38
CA TRP A 95 4.01 -0.34 -10.70
C TRP A 95 3.05 -1.49 -10.95
N HIS A 96 2.74 -2.24 -9.90
CA HIS A 96 1.81 -3.36 -9.96
C HIS A 96 1.18 -3.59 -8.59
N PHE A 97 -0.05 -4.07 -8.58
CA PHE A 97 -0.63 -4.67 -7.39
C PHE A 97 -1.53 -5.83 -7.82
N VAL A 98 -1.63 -6.83 -6.95
CA VAL A 98 -2.49 -7.98 -7.17
C VAL A 98 -3.15 -8.41 -5.87
N TYR A 99 -4.46 -8.61 -5.95
CA TYR A 99 -5.31 -9.02 -4.85
C TYR A 99 -5.82 -10.43 -5.10
N LYS A 100 -5.49 -11.37 -4.20
CA LYS A 100 -5.81 -12.79 -4.39
C LYS A 100 -6.44 -13.37 -3.13
N GLU A 101 -7.51 -14.14 -3.30
CA GLU A 101 -8.07 -14.95 -2.21
C GLU A 101 -7.06 -16.03 -1.80
N ILE A 102 -6.79 -16.13 -0.50
CA ILE A 102 -6.02 -17.23 0.06
C ILE A 102 -7.01 -18.39 0.24
N LYS A 103 -6.99 -19.32 -0.72
CA LYS A 103 -7.73 -20.57 -0.59
C LYS A 103 -7.02 -21.44 0.44
N LYS A 104 -7.72 -21.80 1.52
CA LYS A 104 -7.30 -22.85 2.45
C LYS A 104 -7.55 -24.22 1.85
#